data_AF-A0A516GYW9-F1
#
_entry.id   AF-A0A516GYW9-F1
#
_cell.length_a   1.000
_cell.length_b   1.000
_cell.length_c   1.000
_cell.angle_alpha   90.00
_cell.angle_beta   90.00
_cell.angle_gamma   90.00
#
_symmetry.space_group_name_H-M   'P 1'
#
loop_
_entity.id
_entity.type
_entity.pdbx_description
1 polymer ?
#
loop_
_entity_poly.entity_id
_entity_poly.type
_entity_poly.pdbx_seq_one_letter_code
_entity_poly.pdbx_strand_id
1 'polypeptide(L)'
;MLRLLFAPLFAICFAVSAQAADLAQPKGPVVLTLHGKIANTNRGALNEFEDAFFKFGSVSFDKAAQFDLAMLEKLGMTSLTVKYDTWPKAYKFEGPLLADVLKAAGATGQTIKVYALDGYGAEIPVPELRQYGVLLALKADGKYLGLGGRGPTWVVYPRDDKHPALKSHDDAKWVWSALRIEVE
;
A
#
# COMPACT_ATOMS: atom_id res chain seq x y z
N MET A 1 70.70 -0.15 -25.07
CA MET A 1 69.42 -0.55 -25.69
C MET A 1 68.39 -0.76 -24.59
N LEU A 2 67.16 -0.34 -24.87
CA LEU A 2 66.10 0.10 -23.95
C LEU A 2 65.46 -1.05 -23.12
N ARG A 3 65.30 -0.87 -21.80
CA ARG A 3 64.50 -1.76 -20.92
C ARG A 3 63.04 -1.29 -20.93
N LEU A 4 62.15 -2.09 -21.51
CA LEU A 4 60.69 -1.88 -21.42
C LEU A 4 60.16 -2.39 -20.07
N LEU A 5 59.54 -1.51 -19.29
CA LEU A 5 58.76 -1.84 -18.10
C LEU A 5 57.28 -1.91 -18.49
N PHE A 6 56.68 -3.09 -18.35
CA PHE A 6 55.23 -3.30 -18.46
C PHE A 6 54.60 -2.98 -17.09
N ALA A 7 53.70 -1.99 -17.05
CA ALA A 7 52.84 -1.73 -15.90
C ALA A 7 51.48 -2.41 -16.11
N PRO A 8 50.97 -3.23 -15.16
CA PRO A 8 49.66 -3.85 -15.30
C PRO A 8 48.56 -2.84 -14.98
N LEU A 9 47.61 -2.71 -15.92
CA LEU A 9 46.42 -1.88 -15.76
C LEU A 9 45.39 -2.63 -14.90
N PHE A 10 45.26 -2.23 -13.63
CA PHE A 10 44.23 -2.76 -12.74
C PHE A 10 42.89 -2.11 -13.07
N ALA A 11 41.97 -2.86 -13.69
CA ALA A 11 40.60 -2.42 -13.89
C ALA A 11 39.82 -2.54 -12.57
N ILE A 12 39.51 -1.41 -11.95
CA ILE A 12 38.66 -1.35 -10.76
C ILE A 12 37.20 -1.42 -11.23
N CYS A 13 36.58 -2.59 -11.08
CA CYS A 13 35.13 -2.75 -11.22
C CYS A 13 34.44 -2.07 -10.02
N PHE A 14 33.86 -0.90 -10.22
CA PHE A 14 32.90 -0.33 -9.28
C PHE A 14 31.61 -1.15 -9.35
N ALA A 15 31.41 -2.02 -8.36
CA ALA A 15 30.11 -2.61 -8.10
C ALA A 15 29.16 -1.50 -7.62
N VAL A 16 28.23 -1.08 -8.47
CA VAL A 16 27.14 -0.19 -8.06
C VAL A 16 26.20 -1.02 -7.18
N SER A 17 26.35 -0.89 -5.87
CA SER A 17 25.36 -1.40 -4.92
C SER A 17 24.07 -0.63 -5.13
N ALA A 18 23.02 -1.30 -5.60
CA ALA A 18 21.68 -0.74 -5.68
C ALA A 18 21.20 -0.46 -4.24
N GLN A 19 21.42 0.76 -3.77
CA GLN A 19 20.89 1.22 -2.49
C GLN A 19 19.37 1.31 -2.66
N ALA A 20 18.62 0.53 -1.87
CA ALA A 20 17.17 0.65 -1.82
C ALA A 20 16.81 2.12 -1.59
N ALA A 21 15.97 2.69 -2.44
CA ALA A 21 15.57 4.08 -2.30
C ALA A 21 14.69 4.19 -1.05
N ASP A 22 15.22 4.82 0.01
CA ASP A 22 14.45 5.07 1.22
C ASP A 22 13.20 5.89 0.86
N LEU A 23 12.04 5.40 1.30
CA LEU A 23 10.78 6.09 1.09
C LEU A 23 10.83 7.43 1.84
N ALA A 24 10.25 8.50 1.29
CA ALA A 24 10.23 9.78 1.97
C ALA A 24 9.49 9.70 3.31
N GLN A 25 9.94 10.48 4.30
CA GLN A 25 9.23 10.60 5.58
C GLN A 25 7.87 11.29 5.37
N PRO A 26 6.78 10.81 6.01
CA PRO A 26 5.49 11.48 5.99
C PRO A 26 5.60 12.86 6.64
N LYS A 27 4.92 13.85 6.05
CA LYS A 27 4.85 15.23 6.54
C LYS A 27 3.54 15.53 7.25
N GLY A 28 2.50 14.76 6.97
CA GLY A 28 1.20 14.81 7.64
C GLY A 28 0.94 13.59 8.53
N PRO A 29 -0.28 13.49 9.10
CA PRO A 29 -0.71 12.32 9.83
C PRO A 29 -0.59 11.06 8.96
N VAL A 30 0.02 10.01 9.51
CA VAL A 30 0.09 8.71 8.86
C VAL A 30 -1.30 8.11 8.81
N VAL A 31 -1.73 7.71 7.61
CA VAL A 31 -3.05 7.09 7.38
C VAL A 31 -2.97 5.61 7.04
N LEU A 32 -1.79 5.16 6.60
CA LEU A 32 -1.55 3.78 6.19
C LEU A 32 -0.15 3.33 6.59
N THR A 33 -0.04 2.14 7.18
CA THR A 33 1.23 1.46 7.46
C THR A 33 1.30 0.13 6.70
N LEU A 34 2.31 -0.05 5.86
CA LEU A 34 2.66 -1.29 5.17
C LEU A 34 3.84 -1.95 5.86
N HIS A 35 3.80 -3.26 6.06
CA HIS A 35 4.92 -4.04 6.60
C HIS A 35 4.93 -5.47 6.01
N GLY A 36 5.87 -6.31 6.44
CA GLY A 36 6.09 -7.65 5.87
C GLY A 36 7.14 -7.64 4.74
N LYS A 37 6.88 -8.37 3.65
CA LYS A 37 7.81 -8.52 2.51
C LYS A 37 7.90 -7.27 1.62
N ILE A 38 8.50 -6.21 2.17
CA ILE A 38 8.72 -4.91 1.52
C ILE A 38 10.19 -4.48 1.56
N ALA A 39 10.63 -3.79 0.51
CA ALA A 39 12.01 -3.32 0.36
C ALA A 39 12.20 -1.86 0.75
N ASN A 40 11.27 -0.98 0.35
CA ASN A 40 11.39 0.47 0.57
C ASN A 40 10.64 0.86 1.84
N THR A 41 11.35 1.32 2.87
CA THR A 41 10.80 1.66 4.18
C THR A 41 11.18 3.07 4.58
N ASN A 42 10.40 3.67 5.48
CA ASN A 42 10.70 4.98 6.10
C ASN A 42 10.50 4.95 7.62
N ARG A 43 10.31 3.76 8.19
CA ARG A 43 10.07 3.58 9.61
C ARG A 43 10.79 2.33 10.10
N GLY A 44 11.42 2.45 11.27
CA GLY A 44 12.00 1.32 12.00
C GLY A 44 10.95 0.45 12.68
N ALA A 45 11.40 -0.31 13.67
CA ALA A 45 10.58 -1.27 14.39
C ALA A 45 9.41 -0.61 15.14
N LEU A 46 8.38 -1.41 15.41
CA LEU A 46 7.27 -0.99 16.26
C LEU A 46 7.79 -0.54 17.63
N ASN A 47 7.30 0.62 18.09
CA ASN A 47 7.55 1.15 19.42
C ASN A 47 6.30 0.94 20.27
N GLU A 48 6.38 0.09 21.31
CA GLU A 48 5.19 -0.31 22.06
C GLU A 48 4.42 0.85 22.72
N PHE A 49 5.11 1.94 23.07
CA PHE A 49 4.49 3.11 23.71
C PHE A 49 3.84 4.03 22.66
N GLU A 50 4.60 4.43 21.64
CA GLU A 50 4.09 5.33 20.58
C GLU A 50 3.03 4.63 19.71
N ASP A 51 3.11 3.31 19.58
CA ASP A 51 2.24 2.48 18.75
C ASP A 51 1.21 1.71 19.55
N ALA A 52 0.69 2.33 20.62
CA ALA A 52 -0.24 1.70 21.56
C ALA A 52 -1.40 0.96 20.87
N PHE A 53 -1.93 1.50 19.77
CA PHE A 53 -3.00 0.86 19.01
C PHE A 53 -2.54 -0.45 18.31
N PHE A 54 -1.36 -0.44 17.69
CA PHE A 54 -0.78 -1.64 17.09
C PHE A 54 -0.36 -2.66 18.16
N LYS A 55 0.17 -2.21 19.30
CA LYS A 55 0.46 -3.07 20.44
C LYS A 55 -0.79 -3.75 20.99
N PHE A 56 -1.89 -3.01 21.15
CA PHE A 56 -3.19 -3.57 21.55
C PHE A 56 -3.65 -4.67 20.59
N GLY A 57 -3.48 -4.45 19.28
CA GLY A 57 -3.76 -5.44 18.23
C GLY A 57 -2.73 -6.55 18.08
N SER A 58 -1.75 -6.68 19.00
CA SER A 58 -0.65 -7.67 18.93
C SER A 58 0.14 -7.63 17.60
N VAL A 59 0.25 -6.47 16.98
CA VAL A 59 1.03 -6.27 15.75
C VAL A 59 2.51 -6.19 16.10
N SER A 60 3.37 -6.68 15.20
CA SER A 60 4.82 -6.56 15.28
C SER A 60 5.42 -6.38 13.88
N PHE A 61 6.49 -5.58 13.77
CA PHE A 61 7.33 -5.47 12.58
C PHE A 61 8.68 -4.84 12.95
N ASP A 62 9.74 -5.23 12.25
CA ASP A 62 11.09 -4.63 12.42
C ASP A 62 11.29 -3.35 11.61
N LYS A 63 10.48 -3.18 10.56
CA LYS A 63 10.47 -2.03 9.66
C LYS A 63 9.12 -1.90 8.98
N ALA A 64 8.77 -0.69 8.57
CA ALA A 64 7.53 -0.44 7.83
C ALA A 64 7.67 0.72 6.84
N ALA A 65 6.70 0.80 5.93
CA ALA A 65 6.45 1.94 5.08
C ALA A 65 5.18 2.65 5.56
N GLN A 66 5.31 3.89 5.98
CA GLN A 66 4.21 4.76 6.39
C GLN A 66 3.87 5.75 5.28
N PHE A 67 2.58 5.96 5.07
CA PHE A 67 2.07 6.92 4.11
C PHE A 67 1.13 7.90 4.77
N ASP A 68 1.37 9.19 4.54
CA ASP A 68 0.35 10.23 4.73
C ASP A 68 -0.52 10.35 3.47
N LEU A 69 -1.57 11.18 3.54
CA LEU A 69 -2.48 11.40 2.41
C LEU A 69 -1.75 11.92 1.16
N ALA A 70 -0.82 12.87 1.33
CA ALA A 70 -0.12 13.50 0.21
C ALA A 70 0.80 12.50 -0.51
N MET A 71 1.41 11.57 0.23
CA MET A 71 2.18 10.47 -0.34
C MET A 71 1.29 9.55 -1.15
N LEU A 72 0.12 9.17 -0.65
CA LEU A 72 -0.82 8.30 -1.38
C LEU A 72 -1.36 8.97 -2.65
N GLU A 73 -1.73 10.25 -2.59
CA GLU A 73 -2.21 10.99 -3.76
C GLU A 73 -1.13 11.12 -4.85
N LYS A 74 0.15 11.24 -4.47
CA LYS A 74 1.29 11.30 -5.40
C LYS A 74 1.54 10.01 -6.16
N LEU A 75 1.02 8.87 -5.70
CA LEU A 75 1.12 7.60 -6.43
C LEU A 75 0.19 7.56 -7.65
N GLY A 76 -0.67 8.57 -7.80
CA GLY A 76 -1.63 8.70 -8.90
C GLY A 76 -3.04 8.47 -8.39
N MET A 77 -3.97 9.37 -8.75
CA MET A 77 -5.38 9.28 -8.33
C MET A 77 -6.23 8.74 -9.48
N THR A 78 -6.93 7.64 -9.21
CA THR A 78 -7.94 7.04 -10.09
C THR A 78 -9.31 7.17 -9.44
N SER A 79 -10.38 7.14 -10.24
CA SER A 79 -11.75 7.15 -9.73
C SER A 79 -12.57 5.96 -10.19
N LEU A 80 -13.40 5.42 -9.30
CA LEU A 80 -14.37 4.36 -9.59
C LEU A 80 -15.74 4.77 -9.07
N THR A 81 -16.77 4.64 -9.89
CA THR A 81 -18.16 4.79 -9.43
C THR A 81 -18.75 3.42 -9.19
N VAL A 82 -19.15 3.16 -7.95
CA VAL A 82 -19.69 1.86 -7.53
C VAL A 82 -21.04 2.06 -6.88
N LYS A 83 -21.98 1.16 -7.20
CA LYS A 83 -23.25 1.02 -6.50
C LYS A 83 -23.44 -0.45 -6.11
N TYR A 84 -23.88 -0.63 -4.88
CA TYR A 84 -24.38 -1.89 -4.37
C TYR A 84 -25.87 -1.85 -4.16
N ASP A 85 -26.50 -3.01 -4.22
CA ASP A 85 -27.94 -3.16 -3.99
C ASP A 85 -28.35 -2.70 -2.57
N THR A 86 -27.47 -2.91 -1.59
CA THR A 86 -27.68 -2.47 -0.20
C THR A 86 -27.34 -1.00 0.03
N TRP A 87 -26.80 -0.29 -0.96
CA TRP A 87 -26.39 1.11 -0.81
C TRP A 87 -27.48 2.05 -1.29
N PRO A 88 -27.63 3.22 -0.64
CA PRO A 88 -28.69 4.17 -0.98
C PRO A 88 -28.49 4.80 -2.37
N LYS A 89 -27.25 4.87 -2.85
CA LYS A 89 -26.89 5.42 -4.16
C LYS A 89 -25.53 4.91 -4.62
N ALA A 90 -25.17 5.25 -5.85
CA ALA A 90 -23.80 5.12 -6.31
C ALA A 90 -22.90 6.16 -5.61
N TYR A 91 -21.66 5.77 -5.34
CA TYR A 91 -20.62 6.66 -4.82
C TYR A 91 -19.44 6.67 -5.77
N LYS A 92 -18.86 7.85 -5.97
CA LYS A 92 -17.60 8.01 -6.70
C LYS A 92 -16.44 7.96 -5.70
N PHE A 93 -15.66 6.90 -5.75
CA PHE A 93 -14.44 6.76 -4.95
C PHE A 93 -13.23 7.27 -5.71
N GLU A 94 -12.27 7.85 -4.98
CA GLU A 94 -11.04 8.38 -5.56
C GLU A 94 -9.85 8.00 -4.67
N GLY A 95 -8.76 7.52 -5.28
CA GLY A 95 -7.55 7.06 -4.57
C GLY A 95 -6.52 6.45 -5.52
N PRO A 96 -5.34 6.05 -5.04
CA PRO A 96 -4.41 5.26 -5.84
C PRO A 96 -4.89 3.83 -6.06
N LEU A 97 -4.36 3.20 -7.10
CA LEU A 97 -4.47 1.75 -7.23
C LEU A 97 -3.68 1.11 -6.09
N LEU A 98 -4.28 0.12 -5.41
CA LEU A 98 -3.64 -0.56 -4.30
C LEU A 98 -2.34 -1.26 -4.74
N ALA A 99 -2.30 -1.73 -6.00
CA ALA A 99 -1.09 -2.30 -6.61
C ALA A 99 0.08 -1.30 -6.70
N ASP A 100 -0.18 0.00 -6.83
CA ASP A 100 0.86 1.02 -6.93
C ASP A 100 1.35 1.48 -5.55
N VAL A 101 0.49 1.37 -4.52
CA VAL A 101 0.92 1.48 -3.11
C VAL A 101 1.90 0.37 -2.76
N LEU A 102 1.59 -0.88 -3.13
CA LEU A 102 2.50 -2.02 -2.93
C LEU A 102 3.81 -1.84 -3.70
N LYS A 103 3.73 -1.36 -4.95
CA LYS A 103 4.91 -1.07 -5.78
C LYS A 103 5.80 0.00 -5.12
N ALA A 104 5.21 1.06 -4.55
CA ALA A 104 5.97 2.11 -3.88
C ALA A 104 6.78 1.57 -2.68
N ALA A 105 6.20 0.63 -1.93
CA ALA A 105 6.90 -0.07 -0.84
C ALA A 105 7.90 -1.14 -1.33
N GLY A 106 7.99 -1.42 -2.63
CA GLY A 106 8.81 -2.50 -3.17
C GLY A 106 8.37 -3.86 -2.65
N ALA A 107 7.05 -4.10 -2.60
CA ALA A 107 6.47 -5.35 -2.12
C ALA A 107 6.78 -6.54 -3.06
N THR A 108 7.13 -7.68 -2.49
CA THR A 108 7.43 -8.93 -3.24
C THR A 108 6.56 -10.13 -2.84
N GLY A 109 5.56 -9.91 -1.98
CA GLY A 109 4.62 -10.95 -1.56
C GLY A 109 3.64 -11.36 -2.65
N GLN A 110 3.00 -12.51 -2.47
CA GLN A 110 1.94 -13.01 -3.35
C GLN A 110 0.54 -12.71 -2.83
N THR A 111 0.46 -12.40 -1.53
CA THR A 111 -0.78 -12.14 -0.83
C THR A 111 -0.59 -10.94 0.09
N ILE A 112 -1.66 -10.18 0.31
CA ILE A 112 -1.70 -9.15 1.35
C ILE A 112 -2.85 -9.41 2.32
N LYS A 113 -2.66 -9.01 3.58
CA LYS A 113 -3.74 -8.89 4.55
C LYS A 113 -3.97 -7.42 4.86
N VAL A 114 -5.20 -6.97 4.63
CA VAL A 114 -5.62 -5.58 4.89
C VAL A 114 -6.42 -5.56 6.18
N TYR A 115 -6.03 -4.68 7.12
CA TYR A 115 -6.63 -4.58 8.44
C TYR A 115 -7.28 -3.21 8.68
N ALA A 116 -8.49 -3.24 9.23
CA ALA A 116 -9.29 -2.10 9.61
C ALA A 116 -9.09 -1.67 11.07
N LEU A 117 -9.62 -0.50 11.41
CA LEU A 117 -9.62 0.09 12.76
C LEU A 117 -10.34 -0.77 13.81
N ASP A 118 -11.31 -1.59 13.42
CA ASP A 118 -12.06 -2.46 14.33
C ASP A 118 -11.41 -3.85 14.51
N GLY A 119 -10.24 -4.07 13.90
CA GLY A 119 -9.54 -5.35 13.91
C GLY A 119 -9.98 -6.32 12.82
N TYR A 120 -10.98 -5.97 11.99
CA TYR A 120 -11.33 -6.77 10.83
C TYR A 120 -10.15 -6.88 9.86
N GLY A 121 -9.95 -8.07 9.29
CA GLY A 121 -8.88 -8.35 8.35
C GLY A 121 -9.37 -9.20 7.18
N ALA A 122 -8.95 -8.85 5.97
CA ALA A 122 -9.23 -9.65 4.77
C ALA A 122 -7.96 -9.93 3.98
N GLU A 123 -7.88 -11.15 3.46
CA GLU A 123 -6.78 -11.61 2.62
C GLU A 123 -7.09 -11.38 1.14
N ILE A 124 -6.13 -10.79 0.42
CA ILE A 124 -6.25 -10.44 -0.99
C ILE A 124 -5.01 -10.92 -1.75
N PRO A 125 -5.16 -11.79 -2.76
CA PRO A 125 -4.06 -12.14 -3.66
C PRO A 125 -3.57 -10.92 -4.46
N VAL A 126 -2.26 -10.70 -4.50
CA VAL A 126 -1.65 -9.58 -5.24
C VAL A 126 -2.02 -9.57 -6.74
N PRO A 127 -2.13 -10.71 -7.45
CA PRO A 127 -2.57 -10.72 -8.85
C PRO A 127 -3.95 -10.08 -9.08
N GLU A 128 -4.88 -10.20 -8.11
CA GLU A 128 -6.21 -9.61 -8.20
C GLU A 128 -6.16 -8.08 -8.30
N LEU A 129 -5.18 -7.45 -7.64
CA LEU A 129 -5.11 -5.99 -7.52
C LEU A 129 -4.96 -5.32 -8.88
N ARG A 130 -4.08 -5.85 -9.73
CA ARG A 130 -3.88 -5.33 -11.10
C ARG A 130 -4.94 -5.87 -12.05
N GLN A 131 -5.35 -7.14 -11.91
CA GLN A 131 -6.37 -7.73 -12.74
C GLN A 131 -7.68 -6.94 -12.68
N TYR A 132 -8.08 -6.50 -11.49
CA TYR A 132 -9.35 -5.81 -11.28
C TYR A 132 -9.19 -4.30 -11.06
N GLY A 133 -7.98 -3.74 -11.04
CA GLY A 133 -7.79 -2.31 -10.76
C GLY A 133 -8.34 -1.90 -9.39
N VAL A 134 -8.02 -2.68 -8.35
CA VAL A 134 -8.49 -2.44 -6.98
C VAL A 134 -7.97 -1.09 -6.48
N LEU A 135 -8.89 -0.26 -5.98
CA LEU A 135 -8.61 1.08 -5.51
C LEU A 135 -8.40 1.07 -3.98
N LEU A 136 -7.43 1.84 -3.51
CA LEU A 136 -7.36 2.26 -2.12
C LEU A 136 -7.95 3.67 -2.03
N ALA A 137 -9.27 3.75 -1.85
CA ALA A 137 -9.98 5.01 -1.84
C ALA A 137 -9.57 5.88 -0.65
N LEU A 138 -9.31 7.15 -0.92
CA LEU A 138 -9.07 8.21 0.07
C LEU A 138 -10.26 9.16 0.16
N LYS A 139 -11.07 9.23 -0.90
CA LYS A 139 -12.26 10.09 -1.00
C LYS A 139 -13.48 9.32 -1.48
N ALA A 140 -14.65 9.81 -1.07
CA ALA A 140 -15.94 9.47 -1.65
C ALA A 140 -16.70 10.77 -1.97
N ASP A 141 -17.20 10.88 -3.20
CA ASP A 141 -17.90 12.05 -3.74
C ASP A 141 -17.14 13.36 -3.48
N GLY A 142 -15.82 13.36 -3.77
CA GLY A 142 -14.95 14.52 -3.61
C GLY A 142 -14.53 14.87 -2.17
N LYS A 143 -15.00 14.13 -1.15
CA LYS A 143 -14.66 14.37 0.26
C LYS A 143 -13.74 13.28 0.79
N TYR A 144 -12.71 13.66 1.57
CA TYR A 144 -11.85 12.68 2.24
C TYR A 144 -12.64 11.80 3.20
N LEU A 145 -12.28 10.52 3.25
CA LEU A 145 -12.86 9.55 4.17
C LEU A 145 -12.37 9.85 5.58
N GLY A 146 -13.28 10.32 6.43
CA GLY A 146 -12.98 10.63 7.83
C GLY A 146 -13.02 9.41 8.76
N LEU A 147 -12.31 9.53 9.88
CA LEU A 147 -12.50 8.67 11.04
C LEU A 147 -13.91 8.88 11.62
N GLY A 148 -14.54 7.80 12.11
CA GLY A 148 -15.97 7.79 12.47
C GLY A 148 -16.93 7.60 11.28
N GLY A 149 -16.40 7.64 10.06
CA GLY A 149 -17.06 7.16 8.85
C GLY A 149 -16.45 5.85 8.37
N ARG A 150 -16.02 5.82 7.09
CA ARG A 150 -15.38 4.65 6.45
C ARG A 150 -13.88 4.85 6.18
N GLY A 151 -13.28 5.88 6.78
CA GLY A 151 -11.87 6.24 6.64
C GLY A 151 -10.97 5.63 7.70
N PRO A 152 -9.64 5.72 7.53
CA PRO A 152 -8.98 6.73 6.68
C PRO A 152 -8.80 6.29 5.22
N THR A 153 -8.86 4.98 4.94
CA THR A 153 -8.84 4.44 3.58
C THR A 153 -9.88 3.32 3.43
N TRP A 154 -10.26 3.03 2.19
CA TRP A 154 -11.20 1.95 1.88
C TRP A 154 -10.76 1.17 0.64
N VAL A 155 -10.62 -0.15 0.77
CA VAL A 155 -10.43 -1.04 -0.38
C VAL A 155 -11.72 -1.15 -1.19
N VAL A 156 -11.66 -0.79 -2.47
CA VAL A 156 -12.82 -0.75 -3.38
C VAL A 156 -12.47 -1.51 -4.65
N TYR A 157 -13.22 -2.57 -4.96
CA TYR A 157 -13.14 -3.24 -6.25
C TYR A 157 -14.12 -2.57 -7.24
N PRO A 158 -13.90 -2.66 -8.56
CA PRO A 158 -14.92 -2.24 -9.51
C PRO A 158 -16.14 -3.17 -9.47
N ARG A 159 -17.28 -2.61 -9.88
CA ARG A 159 -18.54 -3.34 -10.16
C ARG A 159 -19.01 -3.01 -11.57
N ASP A 160 -18.13 -3.18 -12.56
CA ASP A 160 -18.42 -2.91 -13.96
C ASP A 160 -18.74 -4.20 -14.74
N ASP A 161 -19.24 -4.04 -15.97
CA ASP A 161 -19.56 -5.16 -16.86
C ASP A 161 -18.31 -5.90 -17.37
N LYS A 162 -17.11 -5.30 -17.23
CA LYS A 162 -15.84 -5.92 -17.63
C LYS A 162 -15.41 -7.01 -16.66
N HIS A 163 -15.93 -6.97 -15.43
CA HIS A 163 -15.63 -7.95 -14.38
C HIS A 163 -16.92 -8.58 -13.86
N PRO A 164 -17.65 -9.36 -14.67
CA PRO A 164 -18.93 -9.95 -14.27
C PRO A 164 -18.77 -10.87 -13.06
N ALA A 165 -17.61 -11.52 -12.90
CA ALA A 165 -17.27 -12.30 -11.72
C ALA A 165 -17.41 -11.48 -10.43
N LEU A 166 -17.06 -10.19 -10.46
CA LEU A 166 -17.15 -9.32 -9.29
C LEU A 166 -18.59 -8.98 -8.93
N LYS A 167 -19.59 -9.10 -9.81
CA LYS A 167 -20.97 -8.71 -9.45
C LYS A 167 -21.59 -9.57 -8.35
N SER A 168 -21.18 -10.84 -8.26
CA SER A 168 -21.61 -11.79 -7.23
C SER A 168 -20.55 -12.03 -6.16
N HIS A 169 -19.46 -11.25 -6.15
CA HIS A 169 -18.35 -11.49 -5.22
C HIS A 169 -18.67 -11.05 -3.80
N ASP A 170 -18.06 -11.77 -2.86
CA ASP A 170 -18.02 -11.46 -1.44
C ASP A 170 -17.42 -10.06 -1.18
N ASP A 171 -18.17 -9.24 -0.44
CA ASP A 171 -17.77 -7.90 -0.02
C ASP A 171 -16.76 -7.92 1.13
N ALA A 172 -16.41 -9.10 1.67
CA ALA A 172 -15.40 -9.27 2.71
C ALA A 172 -14.06 -8.58 2.37
N LYS A 173 -13.64 -8.58 1.10
CA LYS A 173 -12.38 -7.95 0.67
C LYS A 173 -12.44 -6.41 0.60
N TRP A 174 -13.59 -5.80 0.86
CA TRP A 174 -13.85 -4.36 0.75
C TRP A 174 -13.64 -3.65 2.08
N VAL A 175 -12.44 -3.82 2.63
CA VAL A 175 -12.08 -3.36 3.96
C VAL A 175 -12.17 -1.84 4.04
N TRP A 176 -13.19 -1.34 4.73
CA TRP A 176 -13.33 0.07 5.09
C TRP A 176 -12.56 0.35 6.39
N SER A 177 -12.21 1.62 6.62
CA SER A 177 -11.36 2.01 7.75
C SER A 177 -10.00 1.30 7.78
N ALA A 178 -9.48 0.92 6.61
CA ALA A 178 -8.20 0.26 6.47
C ALA A 178 -7.07 1.22 6.84
N LEU A 179 -6.12 0.72 7.64
CA LEU A 179 -4.96 1.49 8.12
C LEU A 179 -3.64 0.70 8.12
N ARG A 180 -3.71 -0.63 7.99
CA ARG A 180 -2.54 -1.50 8.02
C ARG A 180 -2.65 -2.54 6.91
N ILE A 181 -1.54 -2.76 6.22
CA ILE A 181 -1.40 -3.82 5.23
C ILE A 181 -0.15 -4.62 5.55
N GLU A 182 -0.32 -5.93 5.58
CA GLU A 182 0.76 -6.90 5.74
C GLU A 182 0.99 -7.61 4.41
N VAL A 183 2.24 -7.65 3.95
CA VAL A 183 2.63 -8.31 2.70
C VAL A 183 3.28 -9.66 3.03
N GLU A 184 2.69 -10.74 2.50
CA GLU A 184 3.08 -12.14 2.76
C GLU A 184 3.63 -12.88 1.54
#